data_AF-A0A0N0IX39-F1
#
_entry.id   AF-A0A0N0IX39-F1
#
_cell.length_a   1.000
_cell.length_b   1.000
_cell.length_c   1.000
_cell.angle_alpha   90.00
_cell.angle_beta   90.00
_cell.angle_gamma   90.00
#
_symmetry.space_group_name_H-M   'P 1'
#
loop_
_entity.id
_entity.type
_entity.pdbx_description
1 polymer ?
#
loop_
_entity_poly.entity_id
_entity_poly.type
_entity_poly.pdbx_seq_one_letter_code
_entity_poly.pdbx_strand_id
1 'polypeptide(L)'
;MGNINDIPITMKYIKNRINVILTLQISEPDLNTSEFAGFKIVNCYELLEKYNYCSSQDSHLKKLEYISEEIINSEDPILICNTGLSTMDFDIISGILRPHQLIINKILIPTLSKRNRKLAEGQEAYRNHSRWLHFYPGEIEDIYNNFEEEIKDLKTRYENTGTEIQEI
;
A
#
# COMPACT_ATOMS: atom_id res chain seq x y z
N MET A 1 28.85 -40.37 -31.51
CA MET A 1 29.38 -39.01 -31.21
C MET A 1 28.56 -38.04 -32.05
N GLY A 2 27.83 -37.06 -31.53
CA GLY A 2 27.65 -36.59 -30.17
C GLY A 2 26.17 -36.42 -29.83
N ASN A 3 25.90 -36.47 -28.52
CA ASN A 3 24.57 -36.42 -27.95
C ASN A 3 24.09 -34.97 -27.83
N ILE A 4 22.78 -34.86 -27.93
CA ILE A 4 21.93 -33.67 -27.92
C ILE A 4 21.77 -33.20 -26.45
N ASN A 5 21.60 -31.89 -26.26
CA ASN A 5 21.15 -31.18 -25.06
C ASN A 5 22.21 -30.77 -24.03
N ASP A 6 22.88 -29.65 -24.29
CA ASP A 6 23.27 -28.71 -23.23
C ASP A 6 22.53 -27.38 -23.48
N ILE A 7 21.24 -27.37 -23.14
CA ILE A 7 20.52 -26.12 -22.89
C ILE A 7 20.62 -25.92 -21.38
N PRO A 8 21.22 -24.82 -20.88
CA PRO A 8 21.19 -24.55 -19.45
C PRO A 8 19.73 -24.28 -19.08
N ILE A 9 19.14 -25.20 -18.33
CA ILE A 9 17.88 -24.97 -17.63
C ILE A 9 18.18 -23.82 -16.68
N THR A 10 17.80 -22.60 -17.05
CA THR A 10 17.68 -21.49 -16.09
C THR A 10 16.77 -22.00 -14.99
N MET A 11 17.37 -22.37 -13.85
CA MET A 11 16.68 -22.61 -12.60
C MET A 11 15.88 -21.34 -12.33
N LYS A 12 14.60 -21.39 -12.68
CA LYS A 12 13.61 -20.41 -12.26
C LYS A 12 13.57 -20.58 -10.75
N TYR A 13 14.32 -19.74 -10.02
CA TYR A 13 14.27 -19.70 -8.57
C TYR A 13 12.79 -19.59 -8.20
N ILE A 14 12.23 -20.66 -7.65
CA ILE A 14 10.91 -20.63 -7.03
C ILE A 14 11.15 -19.85 -5.75
N LYS A 15 11.07 -18.53 -5.85
CA LYS A 15 11.15 -17.65 -4.69
C LYS A 15 10.00 -18.05 -3.76
N ASN A 16 10.31 -18.24 -2.47
CA ASN A 16 9.29 -18.51 -1.48
C ASN A 16 8.21 -17.43 -1.60
N ARG A 17 6.94 -17.86 -1.63
CA ARG A 17 5.80 -16.97 -1.74
C ARG A 17 5.64 -16.25 -0.40
N ILE A 18 6.30 -15.11 -0.25
CA ILE A 18 6.22 -14.28 0.95
C ILE A 18 4.81 -13.71 1.10
N ASN A 19 4.41 -13.40 2.33
CA ASN A 19 3.18 -12.68 2.58
C ASN A 19 3.42 -11.17 2.41
N VAL A 20 2.59 -10.52 1.62
CA VAL A 20 2.67 -9.09 1.31
C VAL A 20 1.45 -8.38 1.89
N ILE A 21 1.70 -7.41 2.75
CA ILE A 21 0.70 -6.53 3.35
C ILE A 21 0.99 -5.10 2.92
N LEU A 22 -0.02 -4.40 2.41
CA LEU A 22 0.07 -2.98 2.11
C LEU A 22 -1.00 -2.21 2.90
N THR A 23 -0.73 -0.95 3.23
CA THR A 23 -1.74 -0.11 3.89
C THR A 23 -2.44 0.84 2.91
N LEU A 24 -3.66 1.23 3.22
CA LEU A 24 -4.37 2.40 2.68
C LEU A 24 -4.60 3.39 3.81
N GLN A 25 -3.91 4.53 3.78
CA GLN A 25 -4.00 5.60 4.78
C GLN A 25 -3.82 5.16 6.26
N ILE A 26 -3.01 4.13 6.52
CA ILE A 26 -2.56 3.77 7.87
C ILE A 26 -1.14 4.28 8.08
N SER A 27 -0.95 4.99 9.19
CA SER A 27 0.37 5.41 9.63
C SER A 27 1.05 4.34 10.46
N GLU A 28 2.38 4.31 10.41
CA GLU A 28 3.19 3.36 11.19
C GLU A 28 2.83 3.30 12.69
N PRO A 29 2.58 4.43 13.40
CA PRO A 29 2.21 4.39 14.82
C PRO A 29 0.85 3.74 15.10
N ASP A 30 -0.02 3.63 14.08
CA ASP A 30 -1.33 2.98 14.21
C ASP A 30 -1.23 1.45 14.08
N LEU A 31 -0.05 0.92 13.74
CA LEU A 31 0.22 -0.51 13.64
C LEU A 31 0.61 -1.10 15.00
N ASN A 32 -0.04 -2.19 15.38
CA ASN A 32 0.41 -2.99 16.50
C ASN A 32 1.58 -3.88 16.06
N THR A 33 2.81 -3.45 16.33
CA THR A 33 4.04 -4.18 15.95
C THR A 33 4.09 -5.61 16.47
N SER A 34 3.38 -5.93 17.55
CA SER A 34 3.29 -7.30 18.09
C SER A 34 2.43 -8.22 17.22
N GLU A 35 1.39 -7.70 16.56
CA GLU A 35 0.53 -8.47 15.65
C GLU A 35 1.29 -8.88 14.38
N PHE A 36 2.23 -8.03 13.95
CA PHE A 36 3.06 -8.23 12.77
C PHE A 36 4.47 -8.74 13.11
N ALA A 37 4.62 -9.41 14.25
CA ALA A 37 5.87 -10.06 14.62
C ALA A 37 6.26 -11.10 13.56
N GLY A 38 7.43 -10.91 12.92
CA GLY A 38 7.89 -11.73 11.80
C GLY A 38 7.64 -11.14 10.42
N PHE A 39 7.01 -9.96 10.33
CA PHE A 39 7.03 -9.15 9.12
C PHE A 39 8.18 -8.13 9.16
N LYS A 40 8.84 -7.97 8.03
CA LYS A 40 9.65 -6.80 7.74
C LYS A 40 8.71 -5.62 7.53
N ILE A 41 8.64 -4.72 8.51
CA ILE A 41 7.87 -3.48 8.41
C ILE A 41 8.73 -2.45 7.66
N VAL A 42 8.18 -1.89 6.60
CA VAL A 42 8.85 -0.88 5.75
C VAL A 42 7.98 0.37 5.70
N ASN A 43 8.57 1.50 6.09
CA ASN A 43 7.95 2.79 5.90
C ASN A 43 8.15 3.25 4.45
N CYS A 44 7.07 3.58 3.74
CA CYS A 44 7.16 3.99 2.35
C CYS A 44 8.02 5.26 2.16
N TYR A 45 8.07 6.17 3.13
CA TYR A 45 8.92 7.37 3.01
C TYR A 45 10.40 7.01 3.01
N GLU A 46 10.83 6.14 3.94
CA GLU A 46 12.21 5.66 4.02
C GLU A 46 12.61 4.83 2.79
N LEU A 47 11.67 4.01 2.28
CA LEU A 47 11.84 3.29 1.02
C LEU A 47 12.11 4.27 -0.11
N LEU A 48 11.28 5.30 -0.27
CA LEU A 48 11.44 6.27 -1.35
C LEU A 48 12.75 7.06 -1.24
N GLU A 49 13.18 7.39 -0.02
CA GLU A 49 14.51 7.98 0.21
C GLU A 49 15.65 7.04 -0.21
N LYS A 50 15.59 5.75 0.15
CA LYS A 50 16.57 4.73 -0.27
C LYS A 50 16.73 4.66 -1.80
N TYR A 51 15.64 4.86 -2.53
CA TYR A 51 15.63 4.86 -4.00
C TYR A 51 15.93 6.24 -4.62
N ASN A 52 16.23 7.27 -3.82
CA ASN A 52 16.41 8.67 -4.25
C ASN A 52 15.19 9.21 -5.02
N TYR A 53 13.98 8.78 -4.65
CA TYR A 53 12.76 9.23 -5.29
C TYR A 53 12.49 10.71 -4.98
N CYS A 54 12.22 11.51 -6.01
CA CYS A 54 11.85 12.90 -5.88
C CYS A 54 10.49 13.15 -6.54
N SER A 55 9.45 13.43 -5.76
CA SER A 55 8.08 13.66 -6.28
C SER A 55 7.95 14.82 -7.28
N SER A 56 8.92 15.73 -7.33
CA SER A 56 8.96 16.83 -8.31
C SER A 56 9.58 16.45 -9.66
N GLN A 57 10.29 15.32 -9.72
CA GLN A 57 11.05 14.87 -10.89
C GLN A 57 10.59 13.50 -11.38
N ASP A 58 10.18 12.63 -10.47
CA ASP A 58 9.76 11.27 -10.73
C ASP A 58 8.24 11.14 -10.84
N SER A 59 7.80 10.26 -11.74
CA SER A 59 6.38 9.96 -11.90
C SER A 59 5.84 9.18 -10.70
N HIS A 60 4.52 9.25 -10.50
CA HIS A 60 3.84 8.40 -9.52
C HIS A 60 4.03 6.91 -9.82
N LEU A 61 4.06 6.52 -11.11
CA LEU A 61 4.33 5.12 -11.50
C LEU A 61 5.68 4.62 -10.97
N LYS A 62 6.70 5.47 -10.97
CA LYS A 62 8.04 5.12 -10.47
C LYS A 62 8.05 4.84 -8.96
N LYS A 63 7.22 5.54 -8.19
CA LYS A 63 6.95 5.20 -6.78
C LYS A 63 6.36 3.79 -6.65
N LEU A 64 5.40 3.43 -7.50
CA LEU A 64 4.78 2.10 -7.49
C LEU A 64 5.76 1.00 -7.90
N GLU A 65 6.66 1.28 -8.84
CA GLU A 65 7.76 0.41 -9.24
C GLU A 65 8.70 0.15 -8.06
N TYR A 66 9.14 1.19 -7.34
CA TYR A 66 10.02 1.01 -6.16
C TYR A 66 9.37 0.24 -5.02
N ILE A 67 8.08 0.48 -4.74
CA ILE A 67 7.33 -0.34 -3.78
C ILE A 67 7.32 -1.80 -4.24
N SER A 68 7.05 -2.04 -5.52
CA SER A 68 6.99 -3.40 -6.08
C SER A 68 8.37 -4.08 -6.06
N GLU A 69 9.45 -3.36 -6.36
CA GLU A 69 10.83 -3.86 -6.30
C GLU A 69 11.22 -4.29 -4.88
N GLU A 70 10.88 -3.50 -3.86
CA GLU A 70 11.16 -3.88 -2.47
C GLU A 70 10.43 -5.18 -2.10
N ILE A 71 9.18 -5.34 -2.53
CA ILE A 71 8.40 -6.58 -2.33
C ILE A 71 9.05 -7.75 -3.09
N ILE A 72 9.34 -7.55 -4.38
CA ILE A 72 9.92 -8.58 -5.26
C ILE A 72 11.27 -9.05 -4.74
N ASN A 73 12.05 -8.18 -4.09
CA ASN A 73 13.37 -8.49 -3.55
C ASN A 73 13.33 -9.00 -2.10
N SER A 74 12.24 -8.81 -1.35
CA SER A 74 12.13 -9.29 0.03
C SER A 74 12.17 -10.82 0.14
N GLU A 75 12.91 -11.36 1.10
CA GLU A 75 12.92 -12.78 1.45
C GLU A 75 11.94 -13.10 2.59
N ASP A 76 11.63 -12.09 3.41
CA ASP A 76 10.69 -12.17 4.52
C ASP A 76 9.29 -11.67 4.13
N PRO A 77 8.24 -12.10 4.86
CA PRO A 77 6.95 -11.42 4.84
C PRO A 77 7.13 -9.91 5.03
N ILE A 78 6.45 -9.11 4.22
CA ILE A 78 6.64 -7.65 4.18
C ILE A 78 5.33 -6.92 4.45
N LEU A 79 5.39 -5.89 5.29
CA LEU A 79 4.31 -4.94 5.51
C LEU A 79 4.82 -3.55 5.13
N ILE A 80 4.20 -2.90 4.15
CA ILE A 80 4.55 -1.53 3.77
C ILE A 80 3.47 -0.57 4.27
N CYS A 81 3.87 0.36 5.14
CA CYS A 81 3.02 1.37 5.75
C CYS A 81 3.27 2.77 5.17
N ASN A 82 2.44 3.77 5.54
CA ASN A 82 2.58 5.15 5.06
C ASN A 82 2.59 5.27 3.52
N THR A 83 1.91 4.35 2.84
CA THR A 83 2.06 4.14 1.39
C THR A 83 1.50 5.30 0.56
N GLY A 84 0.50 6.02 1.06
CA GLY A 84 -0.21 7.07 0.32
C GLY A 84 -0.71 6.59 -1.04
N LEU A 85 -1.19 5.34 -1.10
CA LEU A 85 -1.72 4.71 -2.30
C LEU A 85 -3.21 5.00 -2.43
N SER A 86 -3.69 5.04 -3.66
CA SER A 86 -5.10 4.99 -4.02
C SER A 86 -5.53 3.56 -4.37
N THR A 87 -6.84 3.33 -4.50
CA THR A 87 -7.38 2.04 -4.98
C THR A 87 -6.77 1.58 -6.31
N MET A 88 -6.54 2.49 -7.26
CA MET A 88 -5.93 2.13 -8.56
C MET A 88 -4.46 1.72 -8.43
N ASP A 89 -3.74 2.22 -7.43
CA ASP A 89 -2.33 1.91 -7.27
C ASP A 89 -2.12 0.44 -6.86
N PHE A 90 -3.04 -0.13 -6.07
CA PHE A 90 -3.00 -1.55 -5.73
C PHE A 90 -3.14 -2.44 -6.97
N ASP A 91 -3.92 -2.03 -7.97
CA ASP A 91 -4.07 -2.80 -9.21
C ASP A 91 -2.78 -2.78 -10.04
N ILE A 92 -2.12 -1.63 -10.09
CA ILE A 92 -0.84 -1.47 -10.78
C ILE A 92 0.21 -2.34 -10.09
N ILE A 93 0.34 -2.24 -8.77
CA ILE A 93 1.27 -3.06 -7.99
C ILE A 93 0.94 -4.55 -8.18
N SER A 94 -0.32 -4.96 -8.10
CA SER A 94 -0.75 -6.34 -8.37
C SER A 94 -0.37 -6.80 -9.77
N GLY A 95 -0.44 -5.91 -10.77
CA GLY A 95 0.02 -6.16 -12.13
C GLY A 95 1.53 -6.41 -12.22
N ILE A 96 2.33 -5.60 -11.53
CA ILE A 96 3.79 -5.70 -11.48
C ILE A 96 4.24 -6.97 -10.72
N LEU A 97 3.55 -7.35 -9.64
CA LEU A 97 3.88 -8.52 -8.82
C LEU A 97 3.53 -9.86 -9.50
N ARG A 98 2.51 -9.89 -10.36
CA ARG A 98 1.96 -11.13 -10.95
C ARG A 98 2.98 -11.96 -11.74
N PRO A 99 3.85 -11.40 -12.61
CA PRO A 99 4.91 -12.15 -13.29
C PRO A 99 5.88 -12.87 -12.32
N HIS A 100 6.02 -12.34 -11.11
CA HIS A 100 6.86 -12.89 -10.04
C HIS A 100 6.12 -13.88 -9.14
N GLN A 101 4.87 -14.26 -9.49
CA GLN A 101 4.01 -15.16 -8.72
C GLN A 101 3.66 -14.66 -7.30
N LEU A 102 3.90 -13.36 -7.06
CA LEU A 102 3.54 -12.65 -5.85
C LEU A 102 2.14 -12.06 -6.00
N ILE A 103 1.44 -11.97 -4.88
CA ILE A 103 0.13 -11.31 -4.76
C ILE A 103 0.18 -10.42 -3.53
N ILE A 104 -0.66 -9.39 -3.50
CA ILE A 104 -0.96 -8.70 -2.25
C ILE A 104 -1.85 -9.65 -1.45
N ASN A 105 -1.42 -10.06 -0.25
CA ASN A 105 -2.19 -10.97 0.58
C ASN A 105 -3.23 -10.21 1.40
N LYS A 106 -2.89 -8.99 1.83
CA LYS A 106 -3.74 -8.21 2.72
C LYS A 106 -3.60 -6.72 2.48
N ILE A 107 -4.71 -5.98 2.56
CA ILE A 107 -4.73 -4.52 2.57
C ILE A 107 -5.27 -4.01 3.90
N LEU A 108 -4.40 -3.28 4.58
CA LEU A 108 -4.52 -2.47 5.80
C LEU A 108 -5.46 -1.27 5.66
N ILE A 109 -6.68 -1.22 6.20
CA ILE A 109 -7.49 0.02 6.17
C ILE A 109 -7.87 0.51 7.59
N PRO A 110 -8.05 1.82 7.81
CA PRO A 110 -8.45 2.32 9.14
C PRO A 110 -9.86 1.89 9.49
N THR A 111 -10.11 1.49 10.73
CA THR A 111 -11.47 1.23 11.24
C THR A 111 -12.40 2.43 11.09
N LEU A 112 -13.70 2.18 10.98
CA LEU A 112 -14.73 3.23 10.97
C LEU A 112 -14.59 4.21 12.14
N SER A 113 -14.24 3.72 13.33
CA SER A 113 -14.01 4.55 14.52
C SER A 113 -12.84 5.52 14.33
N LYS A 114 -11.71 5.07 13.75
CA LYS A 114 -10.56 5.94 13.43
C LYS A 114 -10.92 6.96 12.36
N ARG A 115 -11.67 6.57 11.33
CA ARG A 115 -12.11 7.47 10.25
C ARG A 115 -13.04 8.56 10.77
N ASN A 116 -14.03 8.19 11.59
CA ASN A 116 -14.94 9.13 12.24
C ASN A 116 -14.20 10.09 13.19
N ARG A 117 -13.19 9.61 13.91
CA ARG A 117 -12.35 10.47 14.76
C ARG A 117 -11.60 11.51 13.92
N LYS A 118 -10.98 11.09 12.81
CA LYS A 118 -10.25 11.98 11.89
C LYS A 118 -11.18 13.04 11.27
N LEU A 119 -12.42 12.67 10.93
CA LEU A 119 -13.45 13.62 10.49
C LEU A 119 -13.76 14.66 11.57
N ALA A 120 -14.02 14.23 12.80
CA ALA A 120 -14.33 15.13 13.91
C ALA A 120 -13.17 16.09 14.22
N GLU A 121 -11.93 15.58 14.25
CA GLU A 121 -10.71 16.36 14.43
C GLU A 121 -10.53 17.40 13.30
N GLY A 122 -10.76 16.99 12.04
CA GLY A 122 -10.71 17.88 10.88
C GLY A 122 -11.76 18.99 10.94
N GLN A 123 -12.99 18.66 11.32
CA GLN A 123 -14.07 19.64 11.52
C GLN A 123 -13.76 20.62 12.65
N GLU A 124 -13.18 20.14 13.75
CA GLU A 124 -12.75 20.99 14.85
C GLU A 124 -11.61 21.94 14.44
N ALA A 125 -10.59 21.42 13.75
CA ALA A 125 -9.50 22.23 13.22
C ALA A 125 -10.02 23.30 12.25
N TYR A 126 -10.96 22.94 11.37
CA TYR A 126 -11.61 23.90 10.48
C TYR A 126 -12.39 24.96 11.25
N ARG A 127 -13.19 24.60 12.26
CA ARG A 127 -13.91 25.59 13.08
C ARG A 127 -12.95 26.58 13.77
N ASN A 128 -11.85 26.07 14.31
CA ASN A 128 -10.90 26.87 15.09
C ASN A 128 -9.97 27.71 14.22
N HIS A 129 -9.68 27.25 12.99
CA HIS A 129 -8.62 27.81 12.15
C HIS A 129 -9.04 28.11 10.71
N SER A 130 -10.34 28.08 10.39
CA SER A 130 -10.87 28.32 9.02
C SER A 130 -10.30 29.56 8.34
N ARG A 131 -10.04 30.63 9.08
CA ARG A 131 -9.43 31.86 8.54
C ARG A 131 -8.01 31.66 7.98
N TRP A 132 -7.30 30.64 8.47
CA TRP A 132 -5.92 30.30 8.12
C TRP A 132 -5.81 29.04 7.27
N LEU A 133 -6.90 28.29 7.15
CA LEU A 133 -6.95 27.07 6.36
C LEU A 133 -7.53 27.38 4.99
N HIS A 134 -6.86 26.90 3.94
CA HIS A 134 -7.34 27.01 2.56
C HIS A 134 -8.35 25.91 2.23
N PHE A 135 -9.37 25.73 3.09
CA PHE A 135 -10.47 24.81 2.86
C PHE A 135 -11.77 25.61 2.67
N TYR A 136 -12.65 25.16 1.77
CA TYR A 136 -14.01 25.69 1.69
C TYR A 136 -14.93 25.02 2.75
N PRO A 137 -16.03 25.67 3.18
CA PRO A 137 -16.99 25.05 4.08
C PRO A 137 -17.59 23.77 3.44
N GLY A 138 -17.37 22.61 4.06
CA GLY A 138 -17.82 21.31 3.56
C GLY A 138 -16.73 20.45 2.94
N GLU A 139 -15.54 21.00 2.69
CA GLU A 139 -14.45 20.26 2.02
C GLU A 139 -13.94 19.08 2.85
N ILE A 140 -13.97 19.17 4.18
CA ILE A 140 -13.56 18.08 5.08
C ILE A 140 -14.52 16.89 4.96
N GLU A 141 -15.83 17.17 4.88
CA GLU A 141 -16.86 16.16 4.66
C GLU A 141 -16.75 15.53 3.27
N ASP A 142 -16.46 16.33 2.25
CA ASP A 142 -16.25 15.83 0.88
C ASP A 142 -15.05 14.89 0.82
N ILE A 143 -13.91 15.26 1.43
CA ILE A 143 -12.72 14.39 1.54
C ILE A 143 -13.07 13.08 2.26
N TYR A 144 -13.82 13.15 3.37
CA TYR A 144 -14.25 11.97 4.11
C TYR A 144 -15.15 11.06 3.27
N ASN A 145 -16.14 11.62 2.59
CA ASN A 145 -17.06 10.85 1.75
C ASN A 145 -16.33 10.19 0.57
N ASN A 146 -15.42 10.91 -0.08
CA ASN A 146 -14.58 10.36 -1.14
C ASN A 146 -13.74 9.18 -0.63
N PHE A 147 -13.23 9.25 0.60
CA PHE A 147 -12.48 8.14 1.20
C PHE A 147 -13.37 6.94 1.55
N GLU A 148 -14.60 7.16 2.03
CA GLU A 148 -15.56 6.07 2.24
C GLU A 148 -15.94 5.38 0.92
N GLU A 149 -16.09 6.14 -0.16
CA GLU A 149 -16.30 5.58 -1.50
C GLU A 149 -15.08 4.78 -1.97
N GLU A 150 -13.88 5.30 -1.77
CA GLU A 150 -12.64 4.60 -2.10
C GLU A 150 -12.53 3.24 -1.38
N ILE A 151 -12.90 3.17 -0.10
CA ILE A 151 -12.92 1.91 0.66
C ILE A 151 -13.96 0.93 0.10
N LYS A 152 -15.15 1.41 -0.28
CA LYS A 152 -16.19 0.56 -0.88
C LYS A 152 -15.73 -0.01 -2.22
N ASP A 153 -15.11 0.82 -3.04
CA ASP A 153 -14.56 0.44 -4.33
C ASP A 153 -13.43 -0.57 -4.16
N LEU A 154 -12.53 -0.36 -3.18
CA LEU A 154 -11.46 -1.29 -2.85
C LEU A 154 -12.02 -2.66 -2.44
N LYS A 155 -12.99 -2.70 -1.51
CA LYS A 155 -13.62 -3.95 -1.06
C LYS A 155 -14.28 -4.69 -2.21
N THR A 156 -15.03 -3.98 -3.06
CA THR A 156 -15.71 -4.56 -4.24
C THR A 156 -14.70 -5.13 -5.23
N ARG A 157 -13.63 -4.39 -5.51
CA ARG A 157 -12.59 -4.78 -6.47
C ARG A 157 -11.82 -6.03 -6.05
N TYR A 158 -11.56 -6.18 -4.76
CA TYR A 158 -10.77 -7.27 -4.21
C TYR A 158 -11.61 -8.44 -3.67
N GLU A 159 -12.95 -8.36 -3.65
CA GLU A 159 -13.87 -9.38 -3.09
C GLU A 159 -13.63 -10.80 -3.63
N ASN A 160 -13.35 -10.94 -4.92
CA ASN A 160 -13.12 -12.23 -5.59
C ASN A 160 -11.64 -12.53 -5.84
N THR A 161 -10.75 -11.82 -5.13
CA THR A 161 -9.30 -12.04 -5.19
C THR A 161 -8.83 -12.83 -3.98
N GLY A 162 -7.61 -13.34 -4.01
CA GLY A 162 -6.96 -13.93 -2.83
C GLY A 162 -6.48 -12.90 -1.79
N THR A 163 -6.90 -11.63 -1.92
CA THR A 163 -6.47 -10.51 -1.08
C THR A 163 -7.52 -10.21 -0.01
N GLU A 164 -7.12 -10.24 1.26
CA GLU A 164 -7.99 -9.88 2.38
C GLU A 164 -7.98 -8.36 2.61
N ILE A 165 -9.14 -7.73 2.81
CA ILE A 165 -9.22 -6.34 3.27
C ILE A 165 -9.54 -6.36 4.78
N GLN A 166 -8.63 -5.85 5.61
CA GLN A 166 -8.78 -5.86 7.07
C GLN A 166 -8.82 -4.44 7.63
N GLU A 167 -9.79 -4.17 8.52
CA GLU A 167 -9.85 -2.91 9.26
C GLU A 167 -9.03 -2.99 10.55
N ILE A 168 -8.20 -1.98 10.82
CA ILE A 168 -7.34 -1.88 12.01
C ILE A 168 -7.36 -0.49 12.66
#